data_AF-B0LDF2-F1
#
_entry.id   AF-B0LDF2-F1
#
_cell.length_a   1.000
_cell.length_b   1.000
_cell.length_c   1.000
_cell.angle_alpha   90.00
_cell.angle_beta   90.00
_cell.angle_gamma   90.00
#
_symmetry.space_group_name_H-M   'P 1'
#
loop_
_entity.id
_entity.type
_entity.pdbx_description
1 polymer ?
#
loop_
_entity_poly.entity_id
_entity_poly.type
_entity_poly.pdbx_seq_one_letter_code
_entity_poly.pdbx_strand_id
1 'polypeptide(L)'
;VLLGLLSIWNVSFLGYPARAILPYSQALEKFAPHIQQVSMESNGKGVSIDGVPLPFEAGEIDFGEPGTNGQHSFYQLIHQGRVIPCDFIGSAKSQQPIHLKGEVVSNHDELMSNFFAQPDALAFGK
;
A
#
# COMPACT_ATOMS: atom_id res chain seq x y z
N VAL A 1 -8.54 -2.67 14.53
CA VAL A 1 -7.97 -3.90 15.15
C VAL A 1 -7.44 -4.86 14.08
N LEU A 2 -8.26 -5.36 13.14
CA LEU A 2 -7.81 -6.37 12.16
C LEU A 2 -6.59 -5.94 11.31
N LEU A 3 -6.58 -4.72 10.75
CA LEU A 3 -5.42 -4.21 9.99
C LEU A 3 -4.12 -4.16 10.81
N GLY A 4 -4.21 -3.78 12.09
CA GLY A 4 -3.04 -3.79 12.98
C GLY A 4 -2.52 -5.20 13.26
N LEU A 5 -3.42 -6.18 13.41
CA LEU A 5 -3.01 -7.58 13.57
C LEU A 5 -2.37 -8.15 12.30
N LEU A 6 -2.86 -7.78 11.11
CA LEU A 6 -2.25 -8.17 9.84
C LEU A 6 -0.86 -7.57 9.65
N SER A 7 -0.68 -6.30 10.02
CA SER A 7 0.63 -5.63 10.05
C SER A 7 1.60 -6.41 10.95
N ILE A 8 1.22 -6.68 12.22
CA ILE A 8 2.03 -7.49 13.14
C ILE A 8 2.35 -8.87 12.58
N TRP A 9 1.36 -9.55 11.98
CA TRP A 9 1.57 -10.86 11.36
C TRP A 9 2.62 -10.81 10.25
N ASN A 10 2.50 -9.84 9.34
CA ASN A 10 3.43 -9.69 8.23
C ASN A 10 4.84 -9.30 8.70
N VAL A 11 4.97 -8.32 9.60
CA VAL A 11 6.28 -7.82 10.03
C VAL A 11 6.96 -8.75 11.04
N SER A 12 6.26 -9.18 12.08
CA SER A 12 6.86 -9.92 13.19
C SER A 12 6.88 -11.44 12.99
N PHE A 13 5.96 -12.01 12.21
CA PHE A 13 5.88 -13.46 12.00
C PHE A 13 6.37 -13.89 10.62
N LEU A 14 6.01 -13.17 9.55
CA LEU A 14 6.48 -13.46 8.20
C LEU A 14 7.78 -12.74 7.83
N GLY A 15 8.22 -11.77 8.64
CA GLY A 15 9.47 -11.05 8.42
C GLY A 15 9.44 -10.12 7.21
N TYR A 16 8.29 -9.57 6.85
CA TYR A 16 8.14 -8.58 5.79
C TYR A 16 8.28 -7.17 6.37
N PRO A 17 9.44 -6.49 6.20
CA PRO A 17 9.75 -5.27 6.95
C PRO A 17 9.12 -4.01 6.35
N ALA A 18 8.53 -4.09 5.16
CA ALA A 18 8.02 -2.95 4.43
C ALA A 18 6.56 -3.16 4.04
N ARG A 19 5.81 -2.06 3.96
CA ARG A 19 4.43 -2.04 3.50
C ARG A 19 4.24 -0.94 2.47
N ALA A 20 3.55 -1.27 1.38
CA ALA A 20 3.21 -0.34 0.32
C ALA A 20 1.78 0.19 0.50
N ILE A 21 1.61 1.51 0.50
CA ILE A 21 0.32 2.19 0.60
C ILE A 21 -0.04 2.74 -0.78
N LEU A 22 -1.04 2.15 -1.43
CA LEU A 22 -1.27 2.29 -2.87
C LEU A 22 -2.67 2.83 -3.15
N PRO A 23 -2.89 4.15 -2.99
CA PRO A 23 -4.18 4.76 -3.29
C PRO A 23 -4.39 4.93 -4.80
N TYR A 24 -5.43 4.31 -5.35
CA TYR A 24 -5.87 4.50 -6.74
C TYR A 24 -6.73 5.77 -6.85
N SER A 25 -6.11 6.90 -6.50
CA SER A 25 -6.68 8.24 -6.56
C SER A 25 -5.57 9.27 -6.42
N GLN A 26 -5.37 10.11 -7.45
CA GLN A 26 -4.36 11.17 -7.42
C GLN A 26 -4.61 12.19 -6.29
N ALA A 27 -5.87 12.39 -5.89
CA ALA A 27 -6.21 13.27 -4.77
C ALA A 27 -5.59 12.84 -3.42
N LEU A 28 -5.09 11.59 -3.33
CA LEU A 28 -4.43 11.04 -2.15
C LEU A 28 -2.90 10.99 -2.28
N GLU A 29 -2.28 11.78 -3.17
CA GLU A 29 -0.83 11.81 -3.37
C GLU A 29 -0.01 12.10 -2.09
N LYS A 30 -0.59 12.79 -1.10
CA LYS A 30 0.07 13.06 0.19
C LYS A 30 -0.35 12.11 1.31
N PHE A 31 -1.19 11.11 1.02
CA PHE A 31 -1.65 10.15 2.01
C PHE A 31 -0.50 9.25 2.49
N ALA A 32 0.25 8.62 1.59
CA ALA A 32 1.37 7.77 1.98
C ALA A 32 2.45 8.53 2.81
N PRO A 33 2.90 9.75 2.41
CA PRO A 33 3.77 10.57 3.24
C PRO A 33 3.22 10.90 4.63
N HIS A 34 1.91 11.09 4.77
CA HIS A 34 1.31 11.30 6.08
C HIS A 34 1.35 10.02 6.93
N ILE A 35 1.00 8.87 6.36
CA ILE A 35 1.03 7.59 7.07
C ILE A 35 2.46 7.18 7.47
N GLN A 36 3.45 7.51 6.65
CA GLN A 36 4.87 7.33 7.00
C GLN A 36 5.19 7.91 8.37
N GLN A 37 4.84 9.16 8.60
CA GLN A 37 5.05 9.78 9.91
C GLN A 37 4.23 9.05 10.98
N VAL A 38 2.92 8.87 10.77
CA VAL A 38 2.02 8.28 11.75
C VAL A 38 2.51 6.90 12.22
N SER A 39 2.95 6.05 11.31
CA SER A 39 3.37 4.69 11.63
C SER A 39 4.82 4.63 12.11
N MET A 40 5.75 5.17 11.32
CA MET A 40 7.18 4.98 11.55
C MET A 40 7.68 5.75 12.78
N GLU A 41 7.16 6.96 13.03
CA GLU A 41 7.51 7.74 14.24
C GLU A 41 6.88 7.14 15.51
N SER A 42 5.68 6.58 15.40
CA SER A 42 4.99 5.96 16.54
C SER A 42 5.62 4.61 16.91
N ASN A 43 5.85 3.74 15.93
CA ASN A 43 6.14 2.33 16.15
C ASN A 43 7.60 1.93 15.89
N GLY A 44 8.41 2.79 15.25
CA GLY A 44 9.84 2.57 15.03
C GLY A 44 10.65 2.75 16.31
N LYS A 45 10.50 1.84 17.27
CA LYS A 45 11.07 1.91 18.62
C LYS A 45 11.90 0.67 18.92
N GLY A 46 13.00 0.85 19.65
CA GLY A 46 13.87 -0.26 20.08
C GLY A 46 13.66 -0.69 21.54
N VAL A 47 12.74 -0.05 22.26
CA VAL A 47 12.53 -0.23 23.71
C VAL A 47 11.04 -0.31 24.00
N SER A 48 10.64 -1.22 24.89
CA SER A 48 9.26 -1.40 25.36
C SER A 48 8.81 -0.29 26.30
N ILE A 49 7.52 -0.26 26.64
CA ILE A 49 6.94 0.72 27.59
C ILE A 49 7.57 0.63 29.00
N ASP A 50 8.09 -0.54 29.37
CA ASP A 50 8.75 -0.78 30.66
C ASP A 50 10.25 -0.41 30.64
N GLY A 51 10.75 0.15 29.53
CA GLY A 51 12.15 0.55 29.39
C GLY A 51 13.12 -0.60 29.04
N VAL A 52 12.60 -1.79 28.73
CA VAL A 52 13.43 -2.95 28.35
C VAL A 52 13.66 -2.98 26.83
N PRO A 53 14.90 -3.17 26.34
CA PRO A 53 15.19 -3.34 24.92
C PRO A 53 14.36 -4.47 24.28
N LEU A 54 13.85 -4.23 23.06
CA LEU A 54 13.06 -5.22 22.35
C LEU A 54 13.97 -6.31 21.74
N PRO A 55 13.60 -7.60 21.84
CA PRO A 55 14.37 -8.69 21.22
C PRO A 55 14.06 -8.88 19.73
N PHE A 56 13.28 -7.98 19.13
CA PHE A 56 12.83 -8.00 17.73
C PHE A 56 12.76 -6.57 17.18
N GLU A 57 12.73 -6.44 15.85
CA GLU A 57 12.50 -5.17 15.17
C GLU A 57 11.01 -4.79 15.23
N ALA A 58 10.71 -3.55 15.57
CA ALA A 58 9.35 -3.02 15.65
C ALA A 58 9.10 -1.94 14.59
N GLY A 59 7.84 -1.88 14.14
CA GLY A 59 7.40 -0.98 13.09
C GLY A 59 7.76 -1.51 11.70
N GLU A 60 6.98 -1.07 10.71
CA GLU A 60 7.23 -1.35 9.30
C GLU A 60 7.76 -0.10 8.59
N ILE A 61 8.46 -0.30 7.48
CA ILE A 61 8.87 0.76 6.57
C ILE A 61 7.71 1.03 5.62
N ASP A 62 7.02 2.15 5.82
CA ASP A 62 5.91 2.57 4.97
C ASP A 62 6.42 3.38 3.77
N PHE A 63 5.91 3.06 2.58
CA PHE A 63 6.12 3.85 1.37
C PHE A 63 4.94 3.71 0.42
N GLY A 64 4.85 4.57 -0.60
CA GLY A 64 3.78 4.46 -1.56
C GLY A 64 3.65 5.66 -2.47
N GLU A 65 2.96 5.45 -3.58
CA GLU A 65 2.59 6.44 -4.57
C GLU A 65 1.18 6.09 -5.08
N PRO A 66 0.39 7.07 -5.58
CA PRO A 66 -0.88 6.77 -6.18
C PRO A 66 -0.79 5.78 -7.35
N GLY A 67 -1.81 4.94 -7.48
CA GLY A 67 -2.06 4.17 -8.70
C GLY A 67 -2.57 5.11 -9.81
N THR A 68 -2.16 4.93 -11.07
CA THR A 68 -1.30 3.86 -11.62
C THR A 68 0.20 4.20 -11.59
N ASN A 69 0.59 5.38 -11.13
CA ASN A 69 1.99 5.86 -11.16
C ASN A 69 2.97 4.86 -10.52
N GLY A 70 2.64 4.32 -9.35
CA GLY A 70 3.47 3.31 -8.66
C GLY A 70 3.71 2.03 -9.48
N GLN A 71 2.78 1.65 -10.36
CA GLN A 71 2.92 0.48 -11.25
C GLN A 71 4.08 0.63 -12.22
N HIS A 72 4.35 1.85 -12.65
CA HIS A 72 5.42 2.19 -13.59
C HIS A 72 6.71 2.61 -12.88
N SER A 73 6.79 2.43 -11.56
CA SER A 73 7.96 2.81 -10.76
C SER A 73 8.56 1.58 -10.05
N PHE A 74 7.83 0.97 -9.11
CA PHE A 74 8.40 -0.02 -8.20
C PHE A 74 7.62 -1.35 -8.14
N TYR A 75 6.50 -1.49 -8.86
CA TYR A 75 5.73 -2.75 -8.86
C TYR A 75 6.51 -3.93 -9.42
N GLN A 76 7.52 -3.72 -10.28
CA GLN A 76 8.43 -4.78 -10.72
C GLN A 76 9.08 -5.50 -9.53
N LEU A 77 9.52 -4.75 -8.51
CA LEU A 77 10.09 -5.31 -7.30
C LEU A 77 9.02 -6.01 -6.45
N ILE A 78 7.82 -5.45 -6.36
CA ILE A 78 6.71 -6.05 -5.58
C ILE A 78 6.29 -7.40 -6.18
N HIS A 79 6.22 -7.50 -7.52
CA HIS A 79 5.76 -8.72 -8.20
C HIS A 79 6.84 -9.81 -8.29
N GLN A 80 8.11 -9.45 -8.55
CA GLN A 80 9.16 -10.44 -8.86
C GLN A 80 10.38 -10.37 -7.93
N GLY A 81 10.42 -9.41 -7.02
CA GLY A 81 11.53 -9.17 -6.12
C GLY A 81 11.21 -9.60 -4.68
N ARG A 82 11.16 -8.61 -3.79
CA ARG A 82 10.89 -8.85 -2.36
C ARG A 82 9.39 -8.82 -2.14
N VAL A 83 8.90 -9.72 -1.28
CA VAL A 83 7.50 -9.68 -0.84
C VAL A 83 7.28 -8.41 -0.02
N ILE A 84 6.35 -7.58 -0.47
CA ILE A 84 5.95 -6.34 0.19
C ILE A 84 4.41 -6.37 0.28
N PRO A 85 3.84 -6.55 1.48
CA PRO A 85 2.41 -6.38 1.71
C PRO A 85 1.91 -5.03 1.20
N CYS A 86 0.76 -5.04 0.51
CA CYS A 86 0.21 -3.87 -0.16
C CYS A 86 -1.19 -3.54 0.37
N ASP A 87 -1.37 -2.31 0.84
CA ASP A 87 -2.67 -1.74 1.21
C ASP A 87 -3.22 -0.95 0.01
N PHE A 88 -4.16 -1.58 -0.72
CA PHE A 88 -4.84 -0.95 -1.86
C PHE A 88 -6.05 -0.13 -1.39
N ILE A 89 -6.13 1.13 -1.81
CA ILE A 89 -7.23 2.04 -1.45
C ILE A 89 -7.85 2.59 -2.73
N GLY A 90 -9.15 2.40 -2.93
CA GLY A 90 -9.87 2.88 -4.12
C GLY A 90 -11.17 3.58 -3.76
N SER A 91 -11.70 4.41 -4.67
CA SER A 91 -13.01 5.03 -4.53
C SER A 91 -13.99 4.50 -5.58
N ALA A 92 -15.26 4.36 -5.19
CA ALA A 92 -16.30 3.92 -6.13
C ALA A 92 -16.66 5.00 -7.19
N LYS A 93 -16.32 6.26 -6.93
CA LYS A 93 -16.61 7.41 -7.82
C LYS A 93 -15.41 8.33 -7.91
N SER A 94 -15.23 8.93 -9.08
CA SER A 94 -14.27 10.01 -9.30
C SER A 94 -14.80 11.34 -8.76
N GLN A 95 -13.88 12.17 -8.26
CA GLN A 95 -14.15 13.58 -7.95
C GLN A 95 -14.42 14.40 -9.22
N GLN A 96 -13.86 13.97 -10.36
CA GLN A 96 -14.00 14.58 -11.69
C GLN A 96 -14.30 13.47 -12.71
N PRO A 97 -15.57 13.03 -12.85
CA PRO A 97 -15.93 11.96 -13.76
C PRO A 97 -15.77 12.40 -15.22
N ILE A 98 -15.04 11.61 -16.01
CA ILE A 98 -14.83 11.84 -17.45
C ILE A 98 -15.19 10.55 -18.19
N HIS A 99 -16.03 10.68 -19.21
CA HIS A 99 -16.31 9.63 -20.18
C HIS A 99 -16.50 10.28 -21.56
N LEU A 100 -15.55 10.02 -22.45
CA LEU A 100 -15.54 10.61 -23.79
C LEU A 100 -16.32 9.72 -24.76
N LYS A 101 -16.99 10.35 -25.73
CA LYS A 101 -17.74 9.62 -26.76
C LYS A 101 -16.78 8.79 -27.60
N GLY A 102 -17.04 7.49 -27.68
CA GLY A 102 -16.22 6.53 -28.45
C GLY A 102 -15.26 5.71 -27.57
N GLU A 103 -15.07 6.08 -26.30
CA GLU A 103 -14.30 5.28 -25.36
C GLU A 103 -15.13 4.11 -24.80
N VAL A 104 -14.48 2.97 -24.59
CA VAL A 104 -15.15 1.74 -24.12
C VAL A 104 -15.59 1.87 -22.66
N VAL A 105 -14.79 2.56 -21.85
CA VAL A 105 -15.00 2.74 -20.40
C VAL A 105 -14.80 4.21 -20.00
N SER A 106 -15.21 4.58 -18.79
CA SER A 106 -14.86 5.89 -18.23
C SER A 106 -13.39 5.92 -17.80
N ASN A 107 -12.80 7.11 -17.69
CA ASN A 107 -11.43 7.24 -17.18
C ASN A 107 -11.28 6.67 -15.75
N HIS A 108 -12.34 6.73 -14.94
CA HIS A 108 -12.34 6.15 -13.59
C HIS A 108 -12.39 4.64 -13.63
N ASP A 109 -13.18 4.05 -14.54
CA ASP A 109 -13.23 2.59 -14.70
C ASP A 109 -11.90 2.04 -15.23
N GLU A 110 -11.21 2.77 -16.12
CA GLU A 110 -9.87 2.42 -16.56
C GLU A 110 -8.85 2.45 -15.40
N LEU A 111 -8.93 3.44 -14.51
CA LEU A 111 -8.13 3.46 -13.28
C LEU A 111 -8.45 2.25 -12.38
N MET A 112 -9.74 1.94 -12.21
CA MET A 112 -10.18 0.87 -11.30
C MET A 112 -9.98 -0.53 -11.88
N SER A 113 -9.89 -0.70 -13.20
CA SER A 113 -9.51 -1.99 -13.82
C SER A 113 -8.17 -2.47 -13.27
N ASN A 114 -7.23 -1.55 -13.12
CA ASN A 114 -5.93 -1.80 -12.53
C ASN A 114 -6.00 -2.07 -11.01
N PHE A 115 -6.85 -1.34 -10.27
CA PHE A 115 -7.05 -1.55 -8.84
C PHE A 115 -7.46 -2.99 -8.52
N PHE A 116 -8.34 -3.59 -9.32
CA PHE A 116 -8.78 -4.97 -9.12
C PHE A 116 -7.77 -5.99 -9.65
N ALA A 117 -7.12 -5.72 -10.78
CA ALA A 117 -6.17 -6.65 -11.38
C ALA A 117 -4.90 -6.87 -10.54
N GLN A 118 -4.40 -5.83 -9.86
CA GLN A 118 -3.11 -5.88 -9.17
C GLN A 118 -3.10 -6.79 -7.92
N PRO A 119 -4.09 -6.75 -7.00
CA PRO A 119 -4.18 -7.70 -5.90
C PRO A 119 -4.26 -9.15 -6.37
N ASP A 120 -5.07 -9.43 -7.39
CA ASP A 120 -5.19 -10.79 -7.95
C ASP A 120 -3.87 -11.27 -8.56
N ALA A 121 -3.20 -10.41 -9.33
CA ALA A 121 -1.89 -10.73 -9.89
C ALA A 121 -0.84 -11.02 -8.79
N LEU A 122 -0.86 -10.28 -7.67
CA LEU A 122 0.03 -10.55 -6.54
C LEU A 122 -0.32 -11.84 -5.80
N ALA A 123 -1.60 -12.14 -5.65
CA ALA A 123 -2.06 -13.33 -4.92
C ALA A 123 -1.84 -14.63 -5.73
N PHE A 124 -2.09 -14.59 -7.04
CA PHE A 124 -2.13 -15.78 -7.88
C PHE A 124 -0.91 -15.92 -8.80
N GLY A 125 -0.14 -14.84 -9.00
CA GLY A 125 1.00 -14.84 -9.89
C GLY A 125 0.63 -15.25 -11.32
N LYS A 126 1.61 -15.81 -12.02
CA LYS A 126 1.44 -16.52 -13.28
C LYS A 126 2.37 -17.72 -13.34
#